data_AF-A0A935HGW7-F1
#
_entry.id   AF-A0A935HGW7-F1
#
_cell.length_a   1.000
_cell.length_b   1.000
_cell.length_c   1.000
_cell.angle_alpha   90.00
_cell.angle_beta   90.00
_cell.angle_gamma   90.00
#
_symmetry.space_group_name_H-M   'P 1'
#
loop_
_entity.id
_entity.type
_entity.pdbx_description
1 polymer ?
#
loop_
_entity_poly.entity_id
_entity_poly.type
_entity_poly.pdbx_seq_one_letter_code
_entity_poly.pdbx_strand_id
1 'polypeptide(L)'
;MEALIEQYKQGGLSVKEICTQNQVGYHTLQYWRYKEKRHARKNQAVFLSIRTTARPSEGKVLVSYPNGVTVSLDCFDPNQILQLLQLGNV
;
A
#
# COMPACT_ATOMS: atom_id res chain seq x y z
N MET A 1 -26.01 -12.07 15.02
CA MET A 1 -25.95 -10.90 14.10
C MET A 1 -24.84 -11.08 13.07
N GLU A 2 -23.57 -11.19 13.51
CA GLU A 2 -22.42 -11.32 12.60
C GLU A 2 -22.52 -12.52 11.67
N ALA A 3 -22.98 -13.68 12.17
CA ALA A 3 -23.23 -14.88 11.35
C ALA A 3 -24.17 -14.64 10.15
N LEU A 4 -25.17 -13.76 10.27
CA LEU A 4 -26.07 -13.43 9.15
C LEU A 4 -25.40 -12.53 8.11
N ILE A 5 -24.51 -11.64 8.55
CA ILE A 5 -23.71 -10.79 7.65
C ILE A 5 -22.67 -11.63 6.93
N GLU A 6 -22.06 -12.61 7.60
CA GLU A 6 -21.13 -13.55 6.98
C GLU A 6 -21.83 -14.44 5.95
N GLN A 7 -23.01 -14.99 6.28
CA GLN A 7 -23.85 -15.71 5.32
C GLN A 7 -24.23 -14.83 4.13
N TYR A 8 -24.51 -13.54 4.32
CA TYR A 8 -24.71 -12.61 3.21
C TYR A 8 -23.46 -12.41 2.35
N LYS A 9 -22.28 -12.26 2.97
CA LYS A 9 -21.01 -12.08 2.26
C LYS A 9 -20.59 -13.32 1.46
N GLN A 10 -20.85 -14.50 2.00
CA GLN A 10 -20.45 -15.78 1.42
C GLN A 10 -21.50 -16.35 0.46
N GLY A 11 -22.79 -16.10 0.74
CA GLY A 11 -23.90 -16.80 0.12
C GLY A 11 -24.38 -16.25 -1.21
N GLY A 12 -23.92 -15.07 -1.65
CA GLY A 12 -24.36 -14.46 -2.91
C GLY A 12 -25.86 -14.09 -2.98
N LEU A 13 -26.63 -14.42 -1.94
CA LEU A 13 -28.05 -14.16 -1.81
C LEU A 13 -28.32 -12.66 -1.71
N SER A 14 -29.43 -12.24 -2.29
CA SER A 14 -29.88 -10.86 -2.18
C SER A 14 -30.28 -10.54 -0.74
N VAL A 15 -30.20 -9.25 -0.38
CA VAL A 15 -30.64 -8.76 0.93
C VAL A 15 -32.10 -9.16 1.23
N LYS A 16 -32.96 -9.17 0.21
CA LYS A 16 -34.37 -9.52 0.34
C LYS A 16 -34.55 -10.99 0.73
N GLU A 17 -33.83 -11.89 0.07
CA GLU A 17 -33.91 -13.33 0.33
C GLU A 17 -33.43 -13.68 1.75
N ILE A 18 -32.36 -13.05 2.22
CA ILE A 18 -31.85 -13.26 3.58
C ILE A 18 -32.83 -12.74 4.63
N CYS A 19 -33.44 -11.58 4.37
CA CYS A 19 -34.48 -11.02 5.25
C CYS A 19 -35.68 -11.97 5.34
N THR A 20 -36.10 -12.57 4.22
CA THR A 20 -37.21 -13.53 4.18
C THR A 20 -36.86 -14.84 4.89
N GLN A 21 -35.70 -15.42 4.63
CA GLN A 21 -35.28 -16.70 5.22
C GLN A 21 -35.05 -16.61 6.73
N ASN A 22 -34.52 -15.49 7.22
CA ASN A 22 -34.15 -15.33 8.62
C ASN A 22 -35.16 -14.48 9.42
N GLN A 23 -36.29 -14.10 8.81
CA GLN A 23 -37.32 -13.23 9.40
C GLN A 23 -36.76 -11.93 9.97
N VAL A 24 -35.75 -11.35 9.31
CA VAL A 24 -35.11 -10.10 9.72
C VAL A 24 -35.66 -8.95 8.90
N GLY A 25 -36.01 -7.85 9.55
CA GLY A 25 -36.41 -6.62 8.86
C GLY A 25 -35.28 -6.03 8.03
N TYR A 26 -35.59 -5.52 6.84
CA TYR A 26 -34.62 -4.90 5.93
C TYR A 26 -33.76 -3.84 6.62
N HIS A 27 -34.39 -2.93 7.37
CA HIS A 27 -33.69 -1.86 8.10
C HIS A 27 -32.74 -2.40 9.16
N THR A 28 -33.09 -3.52 9.79
CA THR A 28 -32.26 -4.20 10.79
C THR A 28 -30.98 -4.74 10.16
N LEU A 29 -31.10 -5.48 9.04
CA LEU A 29 -29.94 -6.01 8.32
C LEU A 29 -29.06 -4.87 7.79
N GLN A 30 -29.69 -3.82 7.24
CA GLN A 30 -28.98 -2.67 6.72
C GLN A 30 -28.23 -1.90 7.83
N TYR A 31 -28.84 -1.72 9.00
CA TYR A 31 -28.19 -1.13 10.16
C TYR A 31 -26.95 -1.95 10.57
N TRP A 32 -27.05 -3.27 10.61
CA TRP A 32 -25.93 -4.15 10.96
C TRP A 32 -24.78 -4.05 9.94
N ARG A 33 -25.09 -3.99 8.63
CA ARG A 33 -24.08 -3.77 7.57
C ARG A 33 -23.36 -2.43 7.75
N TYR A 34 -24.08 -1.36 8.07
CA TYR A 34 -23.46 -0.05 8.32
C TYR A 34 -22.62 -0.05 9.60
N LYS A 35 -23.11 -0.70 10.66
CA LYS A 35 -22.38 -0.85 11.93
C LYS A 35 -21.05 -1.57 11.70
N GLU A 36 -21.05 -2.70 11.00
CA GLU A 36 -19.84 -3.46 10.66
C GLU A 36 -18.84 -2.63 9.85
N LYS A 37 -19.30 -1.92 8.80
CA LYS A 37 -18.44 -1.01 8.03
C LYS A 37 -17.82 0.10 8.90
N ARG A 38 -18.56 0.62 9.87
CA ARG A 38 -18.05 1.65 10.81
C ARG A 38 -17.01 1.07 11.76
N HIS A 39 -17.19 -0.15 12.26
CA HIS A 39 -16.18 -0.83 13.08
C HIS A 39 -14.92 -1.16 12.29
N ALA A 40 -15.06 -1.65 11.05
CA ALA A 40 -13.93 -1.87 10.15
C ALA A 40 -13.13 -0.58 9.90
N ARG A 41 -13.82 0.54 9.65
CA ARG A 41 -13.18 1.85 9.45
C ARG A 41 -12.53 2.40 10.73
N LYS A 42 -13.18 2.26 11.88
CA LYS A 42 -12.65 2.72 13.18
C LYS A 42 -11.33 2.00 13.53
N ASN A 43 -11.20 0.74 13.11
CA ASN A 43 -9.98 -0.04 13.28
C ASN A 43 -8.94 0.19 12.16
N GLN A 44 -9.30 0.82 11.04
CA GLN A 44 -8.42 0.96 9.87
C GLN A 44 -7.74 2.31 9.67
N ALA A 45 -8.23 3.45 10.18
CA ALA A 45 -7.54 4.72 9.92
C ALA A 45 -8.00 5.88 10.81
N VAL A 46 -7.19 6.23 11.81
CA VAL A 46 -6.98 7.65 12.16
C VAL A 46 -5.72 8.18 11.43
N PHE A 47 -4.80 7.29 11.05
CA PHE A 47 -3.63 7.61 10.25
C PHE A 47 -3.45 6.54 9.17
N LEU A 48 -3.41 6.98 7.92
CA LEU A 48 -2.97 6.15 6.80
C LEU A 48 -1.44 6.22 6.77
N SER A 49 -0.77 5.09 7.00
CA SER A 49 0.67 4.98 6.78
C SER A 49 0.94 5.18 5.29
N ILE A 50 1.50 6.33 4.93
CA ILE A 50 2.03 6.55 3.59
C ILE A 50 3.26 5.64 3.50
N ARG A 51 3.15 4.59 2.69
CA ARG A 51 4.34 3.83 2.29
C ARG A 51 5.12 4.73 1.36
N THR A 52 6.06 5.47 1.92
CA THR A 52 7.11 6.12 1.13
C THR A 52 7.88 4.98 0.49
N THR A 53 7.57 4.65 -0.76
CA THR A 53 8.47 3.86 -1.59
C THR A 53 9.66 4.75 -1.86
N ALA A 54 10.54 4.91 -0.88
CA ALA A 54 11.93 5.19 -1.15
C ALA A 54 12.44 3.96 -1.89
N ARG A 55 12.14 3.88 -3.19
CA ARG A 55 13.12 3.32 -4.10
C ARG A 55 14.27 4.32 -4.00
N PRO A 56 15.43 3.97 -3.39
CA PRO A 56 16.63 4.64 -3.83
C PRO A 56 16.62 4.43 -5.34
N SER A 57 16.51 5.52 -6.07
CA SER A 57 16.57 5.50 -7.52
C SER A 57 17.67 4.52 -7.91
N GLU A 58 17.34 3.47 -8.65
CA GLU A 58 18.27 2.71 -9.50
C GLU A 58 18.77 3.67 -10.60
N GLY A 59 19.28 4.82 -10.17
CA GLY A 59 19.75 5.91 -10.98
C GLY A 59 21.21 5.63 -11.20
N LYS A 60 21.55 5.39 -12.46
CA LYS A 60 22.95 5.26 -12.85
C LYS A 60 23.65 6.58 -12.57
N VAL A 61 24.72 6.55 -11.79
CA VAL A 61 25.52 7.73 -11.47
C VAL A 61 26.61 7.83 -12.52
N LEU A 62 26.72 8.97 -13.19
CA LEU A 62 27.75 9.21 -14.19
C LEU A 62 28.73 10.26 -13.68
N VAL A 63 30.02 9.90 -13.62
CA VAL A 63 31.12 10.75 -13.18
C VAL A 63 31.98 11.10 -14.40
N SER A 64 32.09 12.38 -14.70
CA SER A 64 32.90 12.89 -15.82
C SER A 64 34.12 13.65 -15.31
N TYR A 65 35.31 13.28 -15.79
CA TYR A 65 36.58 13.90 -15.43
C TYR A 65 37.04 14.92 -16.50
N PRO A 66 37.87 15.92 -16.13
CA PRO A 66 38.35 16.95 -17.06
C PRO A 66 39.16 16.41 -18.25
N ASN A 67 39.78 15.24 -18.09
CA ASN A 67 40.53 14.55 -19.15
C ASN A 67 39.62 13.81 -20.16
N GLY A 68 38.29 13.96 -20.05
CA GLY A 68 37.32 13.35 -20.96
C GLY A 68 36.92 11.92 -20.59
N VAL A 69 37.45 11.37 -19.50
CA VAL A 69 37.05 10.04 -19.02
C VAL A 69 35.69 10.14 -18.34
N THR A 70 34.80 9.20 -18.66
CA THR A 70 33.47 9.10 -18.06
C THR A 70 33.27 7.72 -17.45
N VAL A 71 32.81 7.67 -16.20
CA VAL A 71 32.54 6.42 -15.46
C VAL A 71 31.06 6.37 -15.10
N SER A 72 30.39 5.28 -15.47
CA SER A 72 28.99 5.02 -15.12
C SER A 72 28.93 3.97 -14.02
N LEU A 73 28.18 4.25 -12.96
CA LEU A 73 27.90 3.35 -11.84
C LEU A 73 26.43 2.93 -11.92
N ASP A 74 26.15 1.64 -11.72
CA ASP A 74 24.77 1.12 -11.80
C ASP A 74 23.94 1.39 -10.55
N CYS A 75 24.58 1.72 -9.42
CA CYS A 75 23.91 2.09 -8.18
C CYS A 75 24.64 3.23 -7.46
N PHE A 76 23.91 3.95 -6.60
CA PHE A 76 24.48 5.00 -5.76
C PHE A 76 25.20 4.37 -4.56
N ASP A 77 26.52 4.22 -4.64
CA ASP A 77 27.39 3.85 -3.52
C ASP A 77 28.33 5.03 -3.16
N PRO A 78 28.11 5.68 -2.00
CA PRO A 78 28.93 6.81 -1.54
C PRO A 78 30.43 6.48 -1.46
N ASN A 79 30.81 5.26 -1.10
CA ASN A 79 32.22 4.89 -0.92
C ASN A 79 32.93 4.78 -2.28
N GLN A 80 32.25 4.21 -3.28
CA GLN A 80 32.78 4.14 -4.64
C GLN A 80 32.90 5.53 -5.27
N ILE A 81 31.92 6.41 -5.04
CA ILE A 81 31.97 7.78 -5.51
C ILE A 81 33.16 8.53 -4.89
N LEU A 82 33.40 8.35 -3.58
CA LEU A 82 34.56 8.97 -2.92
C LEU A 82 35.90 8.48 -3.48
N GLN A 83 36.04 7.18 -3.77
CA GLN A 83 37.25 6.64 -4.40
C GLN A 83 37.48 7.23 -5.80
N LEU A 84 36.43 7.35 -6.60
CA LEU A 84 36.48 7.96 -7.93
C LEU A 84 36.91 9.44 -7.85
N LEU A 85 36.35 10.20 -6.91
CA LEU A 85 36.75 11.60 -6.70
C LEU A 85 38.23 11.73 -6.26
N GLN A 86 38.77 10.76 -5.52
CA GLN A 86 40.18 10.74 -5.15
C GLN A 86 41.10 10.41 -6.33
N LEU A 87 40.67 9.56 -7.26
CA LEU A 87 41.42 9.20 -8.48
C LEU A 87 41.55 10.36 -9.47
N GLY A 88 40.58 11.29 -9.50
CA GLY A 88 40.61 12.47 -10.37
C GLY A 88 41.49 13.62 -9.89
N ASN A 89 42.10 13.51 -8.71
CA ASN A 89 42.96 14.55 -8.10
C ASN A 89 44.47 14.31 -8.32
N VAL A 90 44.86 13.53 -9.34
CA VAL A 90 46.25 13.29 -9.74
C VAL A 90 46.57 13.97 -11.06
#